data_AF-W4V1M2-F1
#
_entry.id   AF-W4V1M2-F1
#
_cell.length_a   1.000
_cell.length_b   1.000
_cell.length_c   1.000
_cell.angle_alpha   90.00
_cell.angle_beta   90.00
_cell.angle_gamma   90.00
#
_symmetry.space_group_name_H-M   'P 1'
#
loop_
_entity.id
_entity.type
_entity.pdbx_description
1 polymer ?
#
loop_
_entity_poly.entity_id
_entity_poly.type
_entity_poly.pdbx_seq_one_letter_code
_entity_poly.pdbx_strand_id
1 'polypeptide(L)'
;MIDSYIAENLPDYEYPFIFSRIEDIIPQLDERYVEEIEGMASVFSGGDEDIRDDKKLSKGELYVLNLFTDVFRGAQCSFVSVYGSRSETNKTITGRNLDWFGGTQNQLPRIQAIITIKNKESKICSIGYLGYMGILTGFNDSKVFAGILDSIVGVAYSSEGRRSYTLDLRYALENCKTMDEAAEFMRDSKKLYAVNHIIAFSDPEKSVILENNFSGYRRDGKKVQRALRYADSELNKGVTWGISDAVGSVNSFILDGNYDNHTGNKYNTKRWETMKNQILSKGDK
;
A
#
# COMPACT_ATOMS: atom_id res chain seq x y z
N MET A 1 -1.27 -22.80 -6.64
CA MET A 1 -2.18 -21.65 -6.87
C MET A 1 -1.43 -20.33 -6.79
N ILE A 2 -0.67 -20.08 -5.70
CA ILE A 2 0.19 -18.90 -5.62
C ILE A 2 1.31 -18.97 -6.67
N ASP A 3 2.01 -20.09 -6.79
CA ASP A 3 3.02 -20.29 -7.85
C ASP A 3 2.46 -20.00 -9.25
N SER A 4 1.37 -20.66 -9.65
CA SER A 4 0.70 -20.34 -10.92
C SER A 4 0.26 -18.87 -11.08
N TYR A 5 0.00 -18.15 -9.99
CA TYR A 5 -0.30 -16.71 -10.03
C TYR A 5 0.98 -15.89 -10.23
N ILE A 6 2.08 -16.26 -9.56
CA ILE A 6 3.41 -15.67 -9.76
C ILE A 6 3.83 -15.89 -11.22
N ALA A 7 3.75 -17.11 -11.73
CA ALA A 7 4.06 -17.42 -13.12
C ALA A 7 3.21 -16.60 -14.10
N GLU A 8 1.91 -16.43 -13.84
CA GLU A 8 1.05 -15.62 -14.71
C GLU A 8 1.45 -14.13 -14.73
N ASN A 9 1.86 -13.58 -13.58
CA ASN A 9 2.22 -12.17 -13.45
C ASN A 9 3.67 -11.86 -13.83
N LEU A 10 4.56 -12.85 -13.74
CA LEU A 10 5.97 -12.76 -14.08
C LEU A 10 6.25 -13.58 -15.35
N PRO A 11 6.41 -12.91 -16.52
CA PRO A 11 6.85 -13.57 -17.73
C PRO A 11 8.13 -14.36 -17.51
N ASP A 12 8.35 -15.43 -18.29
CA ASP A 12 9.53 -16.30 -18.18
C ASP A 12 10.85 -15.52 -18.12
N TYR A 13 10.96 -14.43 -18.89
CA TYR A 13 12.17 -13.62 -18.94
C TYR A 13 12.34 -12.70 -17.72
N GLU A 14 11.28 -12.36 -16.99
CA GLU A 14 11.36 -11.54 -15.77
C GLU A 14 11.54 -12.37 -14.50
N TYR A 15 11.08 -13.63 -14.51
CA TYR A 15 11.07 -14.51 -13.34
C TYR A 15 12.47 -14.63 -12.68
N PRO A 16 13.59 -14.85 -13.40
CA PRO A 16 14.91 -14.88 -12.75
C PRO A 16 15.33 -13.54 -12.14
N PHE A 17 14.94 -12.41 -12.74
CA PHE A 17 15.33 -11.08 -12.26
C PHE A 17 14.55 -10.63 -11.02
N ILE A 18 13.43 -11.27 -10.69
CA ILE A 18 12.69 -10.91 -9.49
C ILE A 18 13.48 -11.26 -8.23
N PHE A 19 14.23 -12.36 -8.26
CA PHE A 19 14.98 -12.85 -7.11
C PHE A 19 16.16 -11.94 -6.77
N SER A 20 16.83 -11.34 -7.76
CA SER A 20 17.86 -10.33 -7.47
C SER A 20 17.28 -9.09 -6.79
N ARG A 21 16.04 -8.69 -7.15
CA ARG A 21 15.35 -7.57 -6.46
C ARG A 21 14.99 -7.93 -5.02
N ILE A 22 14.67 -9.19 -4.77
CA ILE A 22 14.39 -9.71 -3.43
C ILE A 22 15.67 -9.71 -2.59
N GLU A 23 16.78 -10.21 -3.14
CA GLU A 23 18.09 -10.22 -2.49
C GLU A 23 18.56 -8.81 -2.08
N ASP A 24 18.26 -7.78 -2.89
CA ASP A 24 18.54 -6.39 -2.54
C ASP A 24 17.72 -5.87 -1.34
N ILE A 25 16.50 -6.37 -1.16
CA ILE A 25 15.51 -5.88 -0.18
C ILE A 25 15.63 -6.63 1.16
N ILE A 26 15.89 -7.94 1.15
CA ILE A 26 15.96 -8.79 2.35
C ILE A 26 16.86 -8.17 3.45
N PRO A 27 18.09 -7.67 3.15
CA PRO A 27 18.96 -7.09 4.17
C PRO A 27 18.39 -5.86 4.88
N GLN A 28 17.35 -5.24 4.34
CA GLN A 28 16.71 -4.06 4.90
C GLN A 28 15.47 -4.38 5.73
N LEU A 29 14.99 -5.64 5.71
CA LEU A 29 13.81 -6.06 6.45
C LEU A 29 14.11 -6.19 7.95
N ASP A 30 13.07 -6.09 8.77
CA ASP A 30 13.16 -6.50 10.18
C ASP A 30 13.41 -8.02 10.23
N GLU A 31 14.43 -8.44 10.98
CA GLU A 31 14.84 -9.85 11.08
C GLU A 31 13.67 -10.75 11.50
N ARG A 32 12.76 -10.26 12.34
CA ARG A 32 11.58 -11.02 12.76
C ARG A 32 10.66 -11.36 11.59
N TYR A 33 10.55 -10.47 10.60
CA TYR A 33 9.75 -10.73 9.40
C TYR A 33 10.45 -11.69 8.45
N VAL A 34 11.79 -11.67 8.41
CA VAL A 34 12.59 -12.69 7.70
C VAL A 34 12.33 -14.07 8.32
N GLU A 35 12.45 -14.19 9.65
CA GLU A 35 12.18 -15.43 10.39
C GLU A 35 10.75 -15.94 10.16
N GLU A 36 9.75 -15.06 10.10
CA GLU A 36 8.37 -15.46 9.80
C GLU A 36 8.20 -15.97 8.34
N ILE A 37 8.85 -15.34 7.36
CA ILE A 37 8.81 -15.81 5.95
C ILE A 37 9.49 -17.17 5.87
N GLU A 38 10.67 -17.33 6.48
CA GLU A 38 11.43 -18.57 6.43
C GLU A 38 10.75 -19.70 7.22
N GLY A 39 10.16 -19.38 8.38
CA GLY A 39 9.36 -20.31 9.16
C GLY A 39 8.17 -20.80 8.36
N MET A 40 7.50 -19.92 7.62
CA MET A 40 6.47 -20.30 6.66
C MET A 40 7.04 -21.19 5.55
N ALA A 41 8.17 -20.81 4.94
CA ALA A 41 8.82 -21.58 3.87
C ALA A 41 9.22 -23.00 4.30
N SER A 42 9.62 -23.19 5.55
CA SER A 42 10.07 -24.49 6.07
C SER A 42 9.02 -25.61 6.01
N VAL A 43 7.73 -25.26 5.85
CA VAL A 43 6.63 -26.23 5.76
C VAL A 43 6.06 -26.40 4.36
N PHE A 44 6.45 -25.54 3.39
CA PHE A 44 6.03 -25.68 2.00
C PHE A 44 6.92 -26.68 1.25
N SER A 45 6.35 -27.32 0.23
CA SER A 45 6.97 -28.45 -0.48
C SER A 45 7.98 -28.06 -1.57
N GLY A 46 8.18 -26.76 -1.85
CA GLY A 46 9.07 -26.30 -2.92
C GLY A 46 10.54 -26.20 -2.51
N GLY A 47 10.86 -26.17 -1.22
CA GLY A 47 12.25 -26.07 -0.75
C GLY A 47 12.94 -24.78 -1.20
N ASP A 48 14.23 -24.89 -1.56
CA ASP A 48 15.07 -23.74 -1.96
C ASP A 48 15.18 -23.54 -3.49
N GLU A 49 14.64 -24.45 -4.30
CA GLU A 49 14.71 -24.33 -5.76
C GLU A 49 13.51 -23.54 -6.31
N ASP A 50 13.79 -22.42 -6.97
CA ASP A 50 12.78 -21.57 -7.61
C ASP A 50 12.40 -22.12 -8.99
N ILE A 51 11.35 -22.97 -9.05
CA ILE A 51 10.86 -23.59 -10.28
C ILE A 51 9.51 -22.99 -10.65
N ARG A 52 9.50 -22.20 -11.74
CA ARG A 52 8.28 -21.56 -12.24
C ARG A 52 7.20 -22.56 -12.67
N ASP A 53 5.98 -22.37 -12.17
CA ASP A 53 4.75 -23.09 -12.50
C ASP A 53 4.75 -24.59 -12.15
N ASP A 54 5.57 -25.03 -11.20
CA ASP A 54 5.67 -26.44 -10.78
C ASP A 54 4.60 -26.86 -9.74
N LYS A 55 3.72 -25.92 -9.36
CA LYS A 55 2.64 -26.04 -8.37
C LYS A 55 3.11 -26.18 -6.93
N LYS A 56 4.40 -25.99 -6.63
CA LYS A 56 4.93 -25.89 -5.28
C LYS A 56 5.23 -24.43 -4.96
N LEU A 57 5.67 -24.16 -3.75
CA LEU A 57 6.15 -22.83 -3.37
C LEU A 57 7.53 -22.98 -2.79
N SER A 58 8.52 -22.39 -3.45
CA SER A 58 9.87 -22.28 -2.93
C SER A 58 9.96 -21.18 -1.86
N LYS A 59 11.08 -21.14 -1.16
CA LYS A 59 11.43 -20.02 -0.27
C LYS A 59 11.47 -18.70 -1.04
N GLY A 60 12.09 -18.66 -2.22
CA GLY A 60 12.16 -17.45 -3.04
C GLY A 60 10.78 -16.97 -3.47
N GLU A 61 9.87 -17.87 -3.85
CA GLU A 61 8.51 -17.51 -4.24
C GLU A 61 7.66 -17.01 -3.06
N LEU A 62 7.93 -17.46 -1.84
CA LEU A 62 7.32 -16.88 -0.64
C LEU A 62 7.83 -15.46 -0.35
N TYR A 63 9.10 -15.16 -0.66
CA TYR A 63 9.57 -13.78 -0.68
C TYR A 63 8.91 -12.98 -1.80
N VAL A 64 8.74 -13.55 -3.01
CA VAL A 64 8.00 -12.89 -4.09
C VAL A 64 6.60 -12.52 -3.62
N LEU A 65 5.89 -13.44 -2.96
CA LEU A 65 4.57 -13.17 -2.41
C LEU A 65 4.60 -12.00 -1.40
N ASN A 66 5.51 -12.03 -0.44
CA ASN A 66 5.57 -11.06 0.65
C ASN A 66 6.14 -9.68 0.27
N LEU A 67 6.96 -9.64 -0.79
CA LEU A 67 7.56 -8.41 -1.33
C LEU A 67 6.91 -7.99 -2.65
N PHE A 68 5.78 -8.60 -3.02
CA PHE A 68 5.17 -8.42 -4.33
C PHE A 68 4.89 -6.95 -4.64
N THR A 69 4.48 -6.16 -3.66
CA THR A 69 4.25 -4.72 -3.79
C THR A 69 5.49 -3.89 -4.04
N ASP A 70 6.65 -4.43 -3.68
CA ASP A 70 7.95 -3.77 -3.76
C ASP A 70 8.66 -4.16 -5.06
N VAL A 71 8.52 -5.40 -5.51
CA VAL A 71 9.23 -5.93 -6.71
C VAL A 71 8.37 -5.96 -7.97
N PHE A 72 7.04 -5.87 -7.85
CA PHE A 72 6.07 -5.91 -8.94
C PHE A 72 4.93 -4.89 -8.73
N ARG A 73 4.34 -4.38 -9.83
CA ARG A 73 3.32 -3.31 -9.75
C ARG A 73 2.13 -3.61 -10.67
N GLY A 74 0.92 -3.47 -10.14
CA GLY A 74 -0.31 -3.70 -10.93
C GLY A 74 -1.62 -3.28 -10.26
N ALA A 75 -1.60 -2.37 -9.28
CA ALA A 75 -2.77 -2.07 -8.46
C ALA A 75 -3.54 -0.82 -8.90
N GLN A 76 -4.86 -0.87 -8.82
CA GLN A 76 -5.73 0.30 -8.72
C GLN A 76 -6.42 0.27 -7.35
N CYS A 77 -6.45 1.36 -6.61
CA CYS A 77 -7.02 1.43 -5.27
C CYS A 77 -7.74 2.76 -5.12
N SER A 78 -8.81 2.76 -4.34
CA SER A 78 -9.49 3.98 -3.93
C SER A 78 -9.74 3.94 -2.44
N PHE A 79 -9.60 5.09 -1.80
CA PHE A 79 -9.86 5.29 -0.39
C PHE A 79 -10.77 6.50 -0.22
N VAL A 80 -11.75 6.40 0.67
CA VAL A 80 -12.59 7.51 1.08
C VAL A 80 -12.83 7.44 2.58
N SER A 81 -12.82 8.59 3.23
CA SER A 81 -13.20 8.70 4.62
C SER A 81 -14.00 9.97 4.84
N VAL A 82 -15.03 9.85 5.68
CA VAL A 82 -15.79 10.97 6.24
C VAL A 82 -15.71 10.90 7.76
N TYR A 83 -15.60 12.05 8.41
CA TYR A 83 -15.45 12.17 9.85
C TYR A 83 -16.14 13.44 10.33
N GLY A 84 -15.99 13.79 11.62
CA GLY A 84 -16.59 15.00 12.18
C GLY A 84 -18.08 15.13 11.86
N SER A 85 -18.52 16.34 11.53
CA SER A 85 -19.93 16.63 11.24
C SER A 85 -20.46 15.96 9.97
N ARG A 86 -19.60 15.45 9.08
CA ARG A 86 -20.01 14.75 7.87
C ARG A 86 -20.34 13.29 8.12
N SER A 87 -19.89 12.72 9.23
CA SER A 87 -20.23 11.36 9.63
C SER A 87 -21.48 11.37 10.52
N GLU A 88 -22.44 10.49 10.23
CA GLU A 88 -23.64 10.29 11.07
C GLU A 88 -23.29 9.98 12.53
N THR A 89 -22.14 9.33 12.76
CA THR A 89 -21.69 8.94 14.10
C THR A 89 -20.82 10.00 14.77
N ASN A 90 -20.50 11.11 14.09
CA ASN A 90 -19.43 12.06 14.45
C ASN A 90 -18.05 11.40 14.65
N LYS A 91 -17.89 10.17 14.16
CA LYS A 91 -16.65 9.39 14.19
C LYS A 91 -16.25 9.00 12.77
N THR A 92 -14.98 8.70 12.58
CA THR A 92 -14.46 8.35 11.26
C THR A 92 -15.14 7.09 10.71
N ILE A 93 -15.71 7.22 9.51
CA ILE A 93 -16.16 6.10 8.68
C ILE A 93 -15.27 6.07 7.44
N THR A 94 -14.57 4.95 7.27
CA THR A 94 -13.58 4.79 6.22
C THR A 94 -13.92 3.58 5.35
N GLY A 95 -13.81 3.76 4.04
CA GLY A 95 -13.94 2.72 3.03
C GLY A 95 -12.71 2.69 2.11
N ARG A 96 -12.31 1.47 1.72
CA ARG A 96 -11.25 1.26 0.74
C ARG A 96 -11.63 0.14 -0.22
N ASN A 97 -11.34 0.36 -1.50
CA ASN A 97 -11.31 -0.70 -2.50
C ASN A 97 -9.86 -0.99 -2.88
N LEU A 98 -9.50 -2.28 -2.82
CA LEU A 98 -8.26 -2.83 -3.33
C LEU A 98 -8.52 -3.55 -4.64
N ASP A 99 -8.17 -2.93 -5.75
CA ASP A 99 -8.27 -3.55 -7.06
C ASP A 99 -6.87 -4.04 -7.45
N TRP A 100 -6.65 -5.33 -7.24
CA TRP A 100 -5.46 -6.02 -7.73
C TRP A 100 -5.88 -7.01 -8.81
N PHE A 101 -5.03 -7.19 -9.82
CA PHE A 101 -5.27 -8.24 -10.81
C PHE A 101 -5.36 -9.61 -10.13
N GLY A 102 -6.52 -10.26 -10.23
CA GLY A 102 -6.79 -11.49 -9.49
C GLY A 102 -6.17 -12.77 -10.08
N GLY A 103 -5.54 -12.67 -11.25
CA GLY A 103 -5.18 -13.80 -12.10
C GLY A 103 -6.36 -14.29 -12.95
N THR A 104 -6.06 -14.90 -14.10
CA THR A 104 -7.04 -15.40 -15.08
C THR A 104 -7.98 -16.47 -14.53
N GLN A 105 -7.60 -17.13 -13.43
CA GLN A 105 -8.39 -18.18 -12.76
C GLN A 105 -8.93 -17.73 -11.40
N ASN A 106 -8.87 -16.42 -11.10
CA ASN A 106 -9.16 -15.84 -9.79
C ASN A 106 -8.30 -16.45 -8.67
N GLN A 107 -7.02 -16.68 -8.91
CA GLN A 107 -6.09 -17.26 -7.94
C GLN A 107 -6.00 -16.40 -6.66
N LEU A 108 -5.84 -15.09 -6.80
CA LEU A 108 -5.62 -14.18 -5.67
C LEU A 108 -6.90 -13.97 -4.82
N PRO A 109 -8.11 -13.77 -5.41
CA PRO A 109 -9.36 -13.76 -4.65
C PRO A 109 -9.64 -15.02 -3.84
N ARG A 110 -9.21 -16.21 -4.30
CA ARG A 110 -9.40 -17.49 -3.60
C ARG A 110 -8.61 -17.59 -2.29
N ILE A 111 -7.60 -16.75 -2.10
CA ILE A 111 -6.79 -16.69 -0.87
C ILE A 111 -6.99 -15.38 -0.10
N GLN A 112 -7.97 -14.57 -0.49
CA GLN A 112 -8.30 -13.39 0.29
C GLN A 112 -8.71 -13.81 1.71
N ALA A 113 -8.13 -13.15 2.71
CA ALA A 113 -8.28 -13.52 4.10
C ALA A 113 -8.33 -12.29 5.02
N ILE A 114 -9.02 -12.47 6.15
CA ILE A 114 -8.88 -11.62 7.32
C ILE A 114 -7.91 -12.32 8.26
N ILE A 115 -6.73 -11.72 8.43
CA ILE A 115 -5.62 -12.31 9.18
C ILE A 115 -5.48 -11.55 10.48
N THR A 116 -5.56 -12.25 11.60
CA THR A 116 -5.30 -11.66 12.92
C THR A 116 -3.88 -12.00 13.34
N ILE A 117 -3.00 -10.99 13.36
CA ILE A 117 -1.64 -11.11 13.89
C ILE A 117 -1.71 -10.76 15.38
N LYS A 118 -1.26 -11.66 16.25
CA LYS A 118 -1.26 -11.46 17.71
C LYS A 118 0.15 -11.56 18.24
N ASN A 119 0.74 -10.41 18.54
CA ASN A 119 1.99 -10.30 19.27
C ASN A 119 1.68 -10.16 20.77
N LYS A 120 2.72 -10.18 21.61
CA LYS A 120 2.56 -10.01 23.07
C LYS A 120 1.89 -8.68 23.43
N GLU A 121 2.22 -7.61 22.72
CA GLU A 121 1.82 -6.23 23.05
C GLU A 121 0.96 -5.53 22.00
N SER A 122 0.66 -6.22 20.89
CA SER A 122 -0.14 -5.67 19.79
C SER A 122 -0.94 -6.73 19.06
N LYS A 123 -2.10 -6.33 18.57
CA LYS A 123 -2.95 -7.14 17.68
C LYS A 123 -3.26 -6.35 16.44
N ILE A 124 -3.11 -6.97 15.28
CA ILE A 124 -3.46 -6.39 13.99
C ILE A 124 -4.52 -7.26 13.33
N CYS A 125 -5.56 -6.63 12.82
CA CYS A 125 -6.48 -7.21 11.85
C CYS A 125 -6.03 -6.76 10.46
N SER A 126 -5.46 -7.66 9.68
CA SER A 126 -5.06 -7.42 8.28
C SER A 126 -6.12 -7.99 7.35
N ILE A 127 -6.49 -7.20 6.33
CA ILE A 127 -7.36 -7.62 5.23
C ILE A 127 -6.45 -7.75 4.01
N GLY A 128 -6.11 -8.97 3.65
CA GLY A 128 -5.07 -9.27 2.67
C GLY A 128 -5.21 -10.68 2.09
N TYR A 129 -4.09 -11.36 1.92
CA TYR A 129 -4.04 -12.69 1.30
C TYR A 129 -3.33 -13.68 2.23
N LEU A 130 -3.79 -14.92 2.28
CA LEU A 130 -3.13 -15.98 3.05
C LEU A 130 -1.67 -16.11 2.60
N GLY A 131 -0.74 -16.10 3.56
CA GLY A 131 0.70 -16.13 3.32
C GLY A 131 1.35 -14.77 3.06
N TYR A 132 0.56 -13.70 2.89
CA TYR A 132 1.06 -12.32 2.79
C TYR A 132 1.08 -11.66 4.17
N MET A 133 2.26 -11.19 4.59
CA MET A 133 2.49 -10.69 5.94
C MET A 133 2.54 -9.17 6.04
N GLY A 134 2.83 -8.46 4.95
CA GLY A 134 2.75 -7.01 4.92
C GLY A 134 1.31 -6.50 5.12
N ILE A 135 1.16 -5.19 5.32
CA ILE A 135 -0.16 -4.55 5.42
C ILE A 135 -0.54 -3.92 4.09
N LEU A 136 -1.51 -4.53 3.40
CA LEU A 136 -2.23 -3.88 2.29
C LEU A 136 -3.37 -3.02 2.82
N THR A 137 -4.09 -3.56 3.81
CA THR A 137 -5.09 -2.89 4.63
C THR A 137 -5.13 -3.55 5.98
N GLY A 138 -5.24 -2.76 7.03
CA GLY A 138 -5.45 -3.31 8.34
C GLY A 138 -5.62 -2.24 9.38
N PHE A 139 -5.89 -2.69 10.60
CA PHE A 139 -5.93 -1.82 11.77
C PHE A 139 -5.44 -2.56 13.01
N ASN A 140 -4.91 -1.81 13.97
CA ASN A 140 -4.44 -2.36 15.23
C ASN A 140 -5.46 -2.21 16.38
N ASP A 141 -5.16 -2.81 17.52
CA ASP A 141 -5.95 -2.70 18.75
C ASP A 141 -6.07 -1.27 19.31
N SER A 142 -5.15 -0.39 18.91
CA SER A 142 -5.15 1.06 19.20
C SER A 142 -6.00 1.87 18.21
N LYS A 143 -6.77 1.19 17.34
CA LYS A 143 -7.71 1.79 16.36
C LYS A 143 -7.05 2.61 15.26
N VAL A 144 -5.76 2.39 15.03
CA VAL A 144 -5.05 2.97 13.88
C VAL A 144 -5.31 2.08 12.67
N PHE A 145 -6.02 2.61 11.68
CA PHE A 145 -6.23 2.00 10.38
C PHE A 145 -5.18 2.52 9.39
N ALA A 146 -4.72 1.63 8.51
CA ALA A 146 -3.92 2.00 7.35
C ALA A 146 -4.29 1.19 6.11
N GLY A 147 -4.22 1.83 4.94
CA GLY A 147 -4.40 1.18 3.65
C GLY A 147 -3.53 1.80 2.56
N ILE A 148 -2.79 0.97 1.83
CA ILE A 148 -1.88 1.46 0.80
C ILE A 148 -2.61 1.82 -0.49
N LEU A 149 -2.03 2.70 -1.30
CA LEU A 149 -2.38 2.89 -2.70
C LEU A 149 -1.08 3.09 -3.49
N ASP A 150 -0.87 2.33 -4.55
CA ASP A 150 0.32 2.49 -5.39
C ASP A 150 0.25 3.81 -6.20
N SER A 151 1.38 4.47 -6.45
CA SER A 151 1.45 5.71 -7.24
C SER A 151 2.73 5.78 -8.09
N ILE A 152 2.60 5.71 -9.42
CA ILE A 152 3.72 5.62 -10.36
C ILE A 152 4.19 7.02 -10.80
N VAL A 153 5.51 7.26 -10.78
CA VAL A 153 6.10 8.58 -11.14
C VAL A 153 7.10 8.53 -12.31
N GLY A 154 7.04 7.51 -13.17
CA GLY A 154 7.82 7.44 -14.42
C GLY A 154 9.34 7.33 -14.26
N VAL A 155 9.84 7.17 -13.02
CA VAL A 155 11.25 6.94 -12.73
C VAL A 155 11.63 5.48 -12.93
N ALA A 156 12.89 5.24 -13.27
CA ALA A 156 13.45 3.89 -13.32
C ALA A 156 13.36 3.22 -11.94
N TYR A 157 13.01 1.94 -11.95
CA TYR A 157 12.95 1.11 -10.76
C TYR A 157 14.36 0.78 -10.24
N SER A 158 14.53 0.70 -8.92
CA SER A 158 15.75 0.22 -8.26
C SER A 158 15.37 -0.40 -6.91
N SER A 159 15.89 -1.59 -6.62
CA SER A 159 15.70 -2.34 -5.37
C SER A 159 16.87 -2.21 -4.39
N GLU A 160 18.07 -1.88 -4.87
CA GLU A 160 19.27 -1.75 -4.05
C GLU A 160 19.09 -0.78 -2.86
N GLY A 161 19.33 -1.29 -1.65
CA GLY A 161 19.21 -0.53 -0.42
C GLY A 161 17.77 -0.06 -0.11
N ARG A 162 16.76 -0.69 -0.71
CA ARG A 162 15.34 -0.34 -0.50
C ARG A 162 14.66 -1.25 0.50
N ARG A 163 13.72 -0.66 1.23
CA ARG A 163 12.87 -1.33 2.22
C ARG A 163 11.54 -1.75 1.58
N SER A 164 10.85 -2.69 2.23
CA SER A 164 9.44 -2.97 1.94
C SER A 164 8.53 -2.00 2.68
N TYR A 165 7.72 -1.23 1.97
CA TYR A 165 6.82 -0.26 2.60
C TYR A 165 5.62 -0.93 3.28
N THR A 166 5.22 -2.14 2.85
CA THR A 166 4.09 -2.85 3.47
C THR A 166 4.50 -3.61 4.73
N LEU A 167 5.75 -4.10 4.80
CA LEU A 167 6.32 -4.64 6.04
C LEU A 167 6.70 -3.52 7.03
N ASP A 168 7.19 -2.37 6.55
CA ASP A 168 7.35 -1.19 7.41
C ASP A 168 6.00 -0.70 7.95
N LEU A 169 4.93 -0.77 7.15
CA LEU A 169 3.59 -0.43 7.62
C LEU A 169 3.07 -1.43 8.67
N ARG A 170 3.41 -2.73 8.52
CA ARG A 170 3.18 -3.71 9.59
C ARG A 170 3.88 -3.28 10.86
N TYR A 171 5.17 -2.96 10.78
CA TYR A 171 5.94 -2.49 11.94
C TYR A 171 5.29 -1.29 12.60
N ALA A 172 4.84 -0.30 11.81
CA ALA A 172 4.15 0.87 12.34
C ALA A 172 2.88 0.46 13.10
N LEU A 173 2.05 -0.43 12.56
CA LEU A 173 0.83 -0.89 13.24
C LEU A 173 1.12 -1.78 14.46
N GLU A 174 2.27 -2.46 14.51
CA GLU A 174 2.67 -3.25 15.68
C GLU A 174 3.15 -2.38 16.84
N ASN A 175 3.78 -1.23 16.56
CA ASN A 175 4.54 -0.45 17.54
C ASN A 175 3.96 0.94 17.84
N CYS A 176 3.30 1.59 16.88
CA CYS A 176 2.69 2.90 17.07
C CYS A 176 1.29 2.76 17.68
N LYS A 177 0.94 3.67 18.59
CA LYS A 177 -0.36 3.67 19.29
C LYS A 177 -1.30 4.75 18.74
N THR A 178 -0.77 5.71 18.00
CA THR A 178 -1.57 6.76 17.35
C THR A 178 -1.37 6.77 15.84
N MET A 179 -2.36 7.32 15.15
CA MET A 179 -2.30 7.52 13.70
C MET A 179 -1.16 8.45 13.31
N ASP A 180 -0.95 9.52 14.07
CA ASP A 180 0.10 10.50 13.80
C ASP A 180 1.49 9.87 13.96
N GLU A 181 1.73 9.03 14.98
CA GLU A 181 2.98 8.26 15.13
C GLU A 181 3.24 7.33 13.94
N ALA A 182 2.24 6.56 13.52
CA ALA A 182 2.37 5.64 12.39
C ALA A 182 2.65 6.39 11.08
N ALA A 183 1.97 7.52 10.86
CA ALA A 183 2.16 8.37 9.70
C ALA A 183 3.56 9.00 9.68
N GLU A 184 4.06 9.49 10.82
CA GLU A 184 5.42 10.00 10.96
C GLU A 184 6.48 8.93 10.72
N PHE A 185 6.28 7.73 11.27
CA PHE A 185 7.18 6.59 11.03
C PHE A 185 7.32 6.29 9.54
N MET A 186 6.20 6.26 8.81
CA MET A 186 6.16 5.98 7.36
C MET A 186 6.63 7.14 6.49
N ARG A 187 6.60 8.38 7.00
CA ARG A 187 7.05 9.59 6.30
C ARG A 187 8.57 9.80 6.37
N ASP A 188 9.24 9.17 7.32
CA ASP A 188 10.68 9.33 7.58
C ASP A 188 11.53 9.24 6.29
N SER A 189 12.17 10.36 5.95
CA SER A 189 13.01 10.50 4.76
C SER A 189 14.21 9.56 4.71
N LYS A 190 14.64 9.00 5.85
CA LYS A 190 15.73 8.02 5.90
C LYS A 190 15.30 6.64 5.38
N LYS A 191 13.99 6.34 5.36
CA LYS A 191 13.47 5.08 4.84
C LYS A 191 13.37 5.14 3.33
N LEU A 192 14.28 4.46 2.64
CA LEU A 192 14.31 4.43 1.18
C LEU A 192 13.45 3.28 0.66
N TYR A 193 12.47 3.58 -0.20
CA TYR A 193 11.56 2.59 -0.78
C TYR A 193 11.81 2.45 -2.29
N ALA A 194 11.50 1.29 -2.85
CA ALA A 194 11.65 1.02 -4.28
C ALA A 194 10.57 1.73 -5.12
N VAL A 195 9.40 1.97 -4.53
CA VAL A 195 8.24 2.54 -5.20
C VAL A 195 7.65 3.72 -4.42
N ASN A 196 7.29 4.77 -5.16
CA ASN A 196 6.48 5.85 -4.63
C ASN A 196 5.08 5.31 -4.35
N HIS A 197 4.49 5.71 -3.24
CA HIS A 197 3.24 5.14 -2.78
C HIS A 197 2.47 6.15 -1.93
N ILE A 198 1.21 5.82 -1.66
CA ILE A 198 0.32 6.58 -0.81
C ILE A 198 -0.14 5.66 0.31
N ILE A 199 -0.29 6.18 1.51
CA ILE A 199 -0.90 5.46 2.63
C ILE A 199 -2.03 6.30 3.18
N ALA A 200 -3.23 5.76 3.15
CA ALA A 200 -4.35 6.36 3.83
C ALA A 200 -4.37 5.88 5.27
N PHE A 201 -4.49 6.80 6.21
CA PHE A 201 -4.56 6.54 7.64
C PHE A 201 -5.88 7.05 8.21
N SER A 202 -6.41 6.31 9.18
CA SER A 202 -7.59 6.73 9.95
C SER A 202 -7.44 6.36 11.42
N ASP A 203 -8.01 7.18 12.29
CA ASP A 203 -8.32 6.85 13.68
C ASP A 203 -9.83 7.13 13.93
N PRO A 204 -10.35 6.95 15.15
CA PRO A 204 -11.77 7.21 15.43
C PRO A 204 -12.24 8.65 15.18
N GLU A 205 -11.34 9.64 15.07
CA GLU A 205 -11.70 11.06 14.99
C GLU A 205 -11.46 11.68 13.60
N LYS A 206 -10.42 11.25 12.89
CA LYS A 206 -10.04 11.82 11.59
C LYS A 206 -9.35 10.82 10.66
N SER A 207 -9.12 11.27 9.42
CA SER A 207 -8.31 10.58 8.43
C SER A 207 -7.33 11.52 7.75
N VAL A 208 -6.16 11.00 7.36
CA VAL A 208 -5.12 11.72 6.62
C VAL A 208 -4.54 10.84 5.52
N ILE A 209 -3.98 11.46 4.49
CA ILE A 209 -3.33 10.74 3.40
C ILE A 209 -1.84 11.08 3.39
N LEU A 210 -0.97 10.10 3.61
CA LEU A 210 0.46 10.26 3.39
C LEU A 210 0.77 10.06 1.91
N GLU A 211 1.18 11.14 1.24
CA GLU A 211 1.75 11.08 -0.09
C GLU A 211 3.26 10.92 -0.01
N ASN A 212 3.75 9.68 -0.08
CA ASN A 212 5.18 9.35 -0.05
C ASN A 212 5.79 9.48 -1.45
N ASN A 213 5.89 10.72 -1.94
CA ASN A 213 6.54 11.03 -3.21
C ASN A 213 7.99 11.47 -2.98
N PHE A 214 8.95 10.59 -3.27
CA PHE A 214 10.37 10.78 -2.95
C PHE A 214 11.31 10.66 -4.13
N SER A 215 10.77 10.39 -5.32
CA SER A 215 11.51 10.48 -6.57
C SER A 215 10.63 11.02 -7.70
N GLY A 216 11.26 11.36 -8.82
CA GLY A 216 10.65 12.16 -9.87
C GLY A 216 10.81 13.66 -9.61
N TYR A 217 10.22 14.47 -10.47
CA TYR A 217 10.35 15.93 -10.43
C TYR A 217 8.99 16.60 -10.59
N ARG A 218 8.75 17.65 -9.82
CA ARG A 218 7.61 18.55 -10.03
C ARG A 218 7.66 19.16 -11.45
N ARG A 219 6.53 19.68 -11.93
CA ARG A 219 6.46 20.42 -13.21
C ARG A 219 7.41 21.62 -13.27
N ASP A 220 7.71 22.24 -12.13
CA ASP A 220 8.64 23.37 -12.01
C ASP A 220 10.10 22.94 -11.76
N GLY A 221 10.41 21.64 -11.88
CA GLY A 221 11.75 21.08 -11.71
C GLY A 221 12.22 20.93 -10.26
N LYS A 222 11.42 21.33 -9.27
CA LYS A 222 11.77 21.18 -7.85
C LYS A 222 11.61 19.73 -7.38
N LYS A 223 12.28 19.40 -6.27
CA LYS A 223 12.15 18.11 -5.59
C LYS A 223 10.71 17.91 -5.10
N VAL A 224 10.25 16.69 -5.21
CA VAL A 224 9.01 16.19 -4.63
C VAL A 224 9.12 16.01 -3.11
N GLN A 225 8.00 15.71 -2.44
CA GLN A 225 7.96 15.63 -0.99
C GLN A 225 7.19 14.42 -0.44
N ARG A 226 7.58 14.00 0.76
CA ARG A 226 6.77 13.11 1.61
C ARG A 226 5.97 13.97 2.57
N ALA A 227 4.66 14.02 2.39
CA ALA A 227 3.82 14.94 3.17
C ALA A 227 2.42 14.37 3.44
N LEU A 228 1.84 14.84 4.54
CA LEU A 228 0.46 14.52 4.92
C LEU A 228 -0.48 15.48 4.23
N ARG A 229 -1.52 14.93 3.62
CA ARG A 229 -2.63 15.64 3.00
C ARG A 229 -3.88 15.48 3.86
N TYR A 230 -4.46 16.62 4.20
CA TYR A 230 -5.69 16.80 4.96
C TYR A 230 -6.82 17.23 4.02
N ALA A 231 -8.05 17.38 4.54
CA ALA A 231 -9.22 17.76 3.76
C ALA A 231 -9.10 19.16 3.10
N ASP A 232 -8.35 20.06 3.74
CA ASP A 232 -8.15 21.47 3.37
C ASP A 232 -6.77 21.76 2.73
N SER A 233 -5.94 20.73 2.53
CA SER A 233 -4.62 20.91 1.93
C SER A 233 -4.73 21.43 0.50
N GLU A 234 -3.80 22.30 0.12
CA GLU A 234 -3.66 22.77 -1.25
C GLU A 234 -3.29 21.59 -2.17
N LEU A 235 -3.96 21.51 -3.33
CA LEU A 235 -3.77 20.45 -4.30
C LEU A 235 -3.10 20.99 -5.57
N ASN A 236 -2.46 20.09 -6.32
CA ASN A 236 -1.89 20.38 -7.62
C ASN A 236 -2.87 21.14 -8.52
N LYS A 237 -2.35 22.09 -9.30
CA LYS A 237 -3.14 22.98 -10.15
C LYS A 237 -4.18 22.21 -10.98
N GLY A 238 -5.45 22.57 -10.79
CA GLY A 238 -6.59 21.98 -11.52
C GLY A 238 -7.25 20.79 -10.81
N VAL A 239 -6.70 20.32 -9.69
CA VAL A 239 -7.34 19.31 -8.82
C VAL A 239 -8.11 20.02 -7.71
N THR A 240 -9.35 19.59 -7.46
CA THR A 240 -10.18 20.15 -6.38
C THR A 240 -10.83 19.06 -5.54
N TRP A 241 -10.75 19.21 -4.22
CA TRP A 241 -11.56 18.43 -3.29
C TRP A 241 -12.76 19.24 -2.82
N GLY A 242 -12.54 20.26 -2.00
CA GLY A 242 -13.59 21.20 -1.59
C GLY A 242 -14.64 20.60 -0.64
N ILE A 243 -14.31 19.50 0.04
CA ILE A 243 -15.19 18.82 0.99
C ILE A 243 -14.49 18.81 2.35
N SER A 244 -15.00 19.57 3.32
CA SER A 244 -14.52 19.54 4.71
C SER A 244 -14.89 18.23 5.38
N ASP A 245 -14.14 17.83 6.41
CA ASP A 245 -14.36 16.58 7.16
C ASP A 245 -14.44 15.32 6.29
N ALA A 246 -13.75 15.33 5.15
CA ALA A 246 -13.59 14.18 4.27
C ALA A 246 -12.22 14.19 3.62
N VAL A 247 -11.66 13.01 3.39
CA VAL A 247 -10.49 12.84 2.53
C VAL A 247 -10.74 11.71 1.55
N GLY A 248 -10.31 11.91 0.31
CA GLY A 248 -10.29 10.89 -0.74
C GLY A 248 -8.87 10.61 -1.19
N SER A 249 -8.63 9.42 -1.75
CA SER A 249 -7.41 9.14 -2.51
C SER A 249 -7.66 8.10 -3.60
N VAL A 250 -6.91 8.25 -4.69
CA VAL A 250 -6.74 7.26 -5.76
C VAL A 250 -5.25 7.04 -5.99
N ASN A 251 -4.84 6.31 -7.03
CA ASN A 251 -3.44 5.99 -7.35
C ASN A 251 -2.68 7.16 -7.98
N SER A 252 -2.74 8.33 -7.35
CA SER A 252 -2.06 9.52 -7.83
C SER A 252 -1.75 10.50 -6.72
N PHE A 253 -0.60 11.13 -6.80
CA PHE A 253 -0.24 12.27 -5.98
C PHE A 253 -1.01 13.50 -6.45
N ILE A 254 -1.65 14.18 -5.50
CA ILE A 254 -2.48 15.35 -5.76
C ILE A 254 -2.16 16.50 -4.81
N LEU A 255 -1.38 16.29 -3.76
CA LEU A 255 -0.92 17.37 -2.89
C LEU A 255 -0.03 18.33 -3.67
N ASP A 256 -0.22 19.64 -3.47
CA ASP A 256 0.67 20.62 -4.08
C ASP A 256 2.13 20.35 -3.71
N GLY A 257 3.01 20.51 -4.68
CA GLY A 257 4.43 20.21 -4.55
C GLY A 257 4.84 18.76 -4.75
N ASN A 258 3.92 17.87 -5.10
CA ASN A 258 4.25 16.52 -5.59
C ASN A 258 4.16 16.39 -7.11
N TYR A 259 4.64 15.26 -7.63
CA TYR A 259 4.50 14.90 -9.04
C TYR A 259 3.03 14.77 -9.43
N ASP A 260 2.60 15.43 -10.50
CA ASP A 260 1.22 15.31 -10.99
C ASP A 260 1.09 14.13 -11.95
N ASN A 261 0.78 12.95 -11.41
CA ASN A 261 0.30 11.78 -12.15
C ASN A 261 -1.23 11.64 -12.11
N HIS A 262 -1.95 12.70 -11.72
CA HIS A 262 -3.40 12.72 -11.63
C HIS A 262 -4.03 13.27 -12.91
N THR A 263 -3.73 14.52 -13.27
CA THR A 263 -4.47 15.27 -14.30
C THR A 263 -4.46 14.59 -15.67
N GLY A 264 -3.35 13.94 -16.03
CA GLY A 264 -3.23 13.20 -17.29
C GLY A 264 -3.85 11.79 -17.28
N ASN A 265 -4.23 11.27 -16.11
CA ASN A 265 -4.72 9.90 -15.96
C ASN A 265 -6.25 9.86 -15.87
N LYS A 266 -6.90 9.59 -17.01
CA LYS A 266 -8.37 9.53 -17.14
C LYS A 266 -9.06 8.54 -16.18
N TYR A 267 -8.36 7.50 -15.74
CA TYR A 267 -8.92 6.50 -14.82
C TYR A 267 -8.92 7.04 -13.38
N ASN A 268 -7.83 7.68 -12.97
CA ASN A 268 -7.73 8.31 -11.65
C ASN A 268 -8.68 9.51 -11.53
N THR A 269 -8.74 10.38 -12.54
CA THR A 269 -9.65 11.53 -12.53
C THR A 269 -11.11 11.08 -12.46
N LYS A 270 -11.50 10.07 -13.24
CA LYS A 270 -12.87 9.54 -13.20
C LYS A 270 -13.24 8.94 -11.84
N ARG A 271 -12.33 8.18 -11.20
CA ARG A 271 -12.58 7.61 -9.87
C ARG A 271 -12.65 8.69 -8.80
N TRP A 272 -11.78 9.71 -8.88
CA TRP A 272 -11.81 10.88 -8.00
C TRP A 272 -13.12 11.66 -8.09
N GLU A 273 -13.55 12.02 -9.30
CA GLU A 273 -14.81 12.73 -9.52
C GLU A 273 -16.02 11.89 -9.09
N THR A 274 -16.01 10.58 -9.37
CA THR A 274 -17.08 9.68 -8.93
C THR A 274 -17.17 9.67 -7.40
N MET A 275 -16.04 9.52 -6.70
CA MET A 275 -15.98 9.53 -5.24
C MET A 275 -16.51 10.86 -4.68
N LYS A 276 -16.03 11.99 -5.21
CA LYS A 276 -16.47 13.33 -4.83
C LYS A 276 -17.97 13.52 -5.00
N ASN A 277 -18.50 13.15 -6.16
CA ASN A 277 -19.94 13.25 -6.46
C ASN A 277 -20.79 12.38 -5.54
N GLN A 278 -20.34 11.17 -5.20
CA GLN A 278 -21.08 10.30 -4.27
C GLN A 278 -21.17 10.93 -2.88
N ILE A 279 -20.07 11.47 -2.34
CA ILE A 279 -20.06 12.14 -1.03
C ILE A 279 -21.01 13.34 -1.05
N LEU A 280 -20.91 14.21 -2.06
CA LEU A 280 -21.76 15.41 -2.17
C LEU A 280 -23.24 15.09 -2.36
N SER A 281 -23.57 13.99 -3.03
CA SER A 281 -24.97 13.59 -3.28
C SER A 281 -25.65 12.90 -2.09
N LYS A 282 -24.88 12.44 -1.09
CA LYS A 282 -25.38 11.61 0.02
C LYS A 282 -25.12 12.19 1.41
N GLY A 283 -24.27 13.20 1.56
CA GLY A 283 -24.04 13.89 2.83
C GLY A 283 -24.75 15.23 2.88
N ASP A 284 -25.65 15.42 3.83
CA ASP A 284 -26.15 16.75 4.16
C ASP A 284 -25.07 17.52 4.93
N LYS A 285 -24.43 18.47 4.22
CA LYS A 285 -23.34 19.38 4.62
C LYS A 285 -21.95 18.78 4.69
#